data_AF-A0A5C7J8J3-F1
#
_entry.id   AF-A0A5C7J8J3-F1
#
_cell.length_a   1.000
_cell.length_b   1.000
_cell.length_c   1.000
_cell.angle_alpha   90.00
_cell.angle_beta   90.00
_cell.angle_gamma   90.00
#
_symmetry.space_group_name_H-M   'P 1'
#
loop_
_entity.id
_entity.type
_entity.pdbx_description
1 polymer ?
#
loop_
_entity_poly.entity_id
_entity_poly.type
_entity_poly.pdbx_seq_one_letter_code
_entity_poly.pdbx_strand_id
1 'polypeptide(L)' 'MDNAHPHRFRHTFAITFLRNGGNIYLLKELLGHETLEMAMHYAKLAEQDIAKAGVHSPVDNWKL' A
#
# COMPACT_ATOMS: atom_id res chain seq x y z
N MET A 1 14.11 5.25 -18.79
CA MET A 1 13.40 5.39 -17.49
C MET A 1 11.90 5.33 -17.77
N ASP A 2 11.44 4.25 -18.38
CA ASP A 2 10.32 4.35 -19.33
C ASP A 2 8.96 3.91 -18.75
N ASN A 3 8.85 3.92 -17.41
CA ASN A 3 7.65 3.50 -16.68
C ASN A 3 7.19 4.50 -15.61
N ALA A 4 7.74 5.73 -15.61
CA ALA A 4 7.29 6.79 -14.71
C ALA A 4 6.11 7.56 -15.34
N HIS A 5 4.91 7.36 -14.81
CA HIS A 5 3.70 8.08 -15.22
C HIS A 5 2.87 8.50 -14.00
N PRO A 6 2.03 9.55 -14.09
CA PRO A 6 1.29 10.10 -12.94
C PRO A 6 0.50 9.05 -12.13
N HIS A 7 -0.15 8.11 -12.81
CA HIS A 7 -0.88 7.03 -12.12
C HIS A 7 0.01 6.12 -11.27
N ARG A 8 1.28 5.90 -11.64
CA ARG A 8 2.21 5.10 -10.84
C ARG A 8 2.63 5.85 -9.58
N PHE A 9 2.88 7.16 -9.67
CA PHE A 9 3.16 7.98 -8.48
C PHE A 9 1.99 7.99 -7.51
N ARG A 10 0.75 8.17 -8.02
CA ARG A 10 -0.48 8.05 -7.24
C ARG A 10 -0.56 6.71 -6.52
N HIS A 11 -0.28 5.63 -7.23
CA HIS A 11 -0.31 4.28 -6.69
C HIS A 11 0.74 4.05 -5.59
N THR A 12 1.99 4.46 -5.84
CA THR A 12 3.07 4.38 -4.85
C THR A 12 2.76 5.21 -3.61
N PHE A 13 2.25 6.43 -3.78
CA PHE A 13 1.83 7.29 -2.68
C PHE A 13 0.75 6.61 -1.83
N ALA A 14 -0.32 6.11 -2.46
CA ALA A 14 -1.46 5.52 -1.77
C ALA A 14 -1.08 4.31 -0.91
N ILE A 15 -0.30 3.39 -1.47
CA ILE A 15 0.17 2.20 -0.73
C ILE A 15 1.09 2.59 0.41
N THR A 16 2.06 3.49 0.15
CA THR A 16 3.02 3.92 1.18
C THR A 16 2.31 4.63 2.33
N PHE A 17 1.33 5.47 2.03
CA PHE A 17 0.51 6.15 3.03
C PHE A 17 -0.21 5.16 3.96
N LEU A 18 -0.86 4.14 3.41
CA LEU A 18 -1.58 3.13 4.20
C LEU A 18 -0.65 2.21 4.99
N ARG A 19 0.49 1.80 4.40
CA ARG A 19 1.53 1.02 5.11
C ARG A 19 2.06 1.75 6.34
N ASN A 20 2.09 3.08 6.30
CA ASN A 20 2.52 3.92 7.42
C ASN A 20 1.39 4.21 8.43
N GLY A 21 0.27 3.48 8.39
CA GLY A 21 -0.87 3.65 9.30
C GLY A 21 -1.83 4.78 8.91
N GLY A 22 -1.75 5.28 7.68
CA GLY A 22 -2.66 6.29 7.17
C GLY A 22 -4.12 5.82 7.13
N ASN A 23 -5.04 6.75 7.35
CA ASN A 23 -6.48 6.47 7.36
C ASN A 23 -7.05 6.44 5.92
N ILE A 24 -7.79 5.38 5.58
CA ILE A 24 -8.35 5.19 4.22
C ILE A 24 -9.34 6.28 3.79
N TYR A 25 -10.08 6.90 4.72
CA TYR A 25 -10.98 8.02 4.43
C TYR A 25 -10.19 9.27 4.05
N LEU A 26 -9.09 9.56 4.76
CA LEU A 26 -8.18 10.65 4.40
C LEU A 26 -7.50 10.38 3.05
N LEU A 27 -7.13 9.14 2.77
CA LEU A 27 -6.58 8.77 1.48
C LEU A 27 -7.57 9.04 0.34
N LYS A 28 -8.85 8.69 0.52
CA LYS A 28 -9.92 8.98 -0.46
C LYS A 28 -9.98 10.47 -0.77
N GLU A 29 -9.98 11.32 0.27
CA GLU A 29 -10.01 12.78 0.12
C GLU A 29 -8.77 13.32 -0.59
N LEU A 30 -7.56 12.90 -0.16
CA LEU A 30 -6.29 13.31 -0.75
C LEU A 30 -6.18 12.92 -2.24
N LEU A 31 -6.78 11.80 -2.63
CA LEU A 31 -6.79 11.30 -3.99
C LEU A 31 -7.95 11.84 -4.84
N GLY A 32 -8.86 12.63 -4.25
CA GLY A 32 -10.07 13.11 -4.92
C GLY A 32 -10.97 11.97 -5.40
N HIS A 33 -11.04 10.86 -4.66
CA HIS A 33 -11.88 9.72 -5.00
C HIS A 33 -13.33 9.98 -4.59
N GLU A 34 -14.26 9.68 -5.50
CA GLU A 34 -15.69 9.84 -5.26
C GLU A 34 -16.21 8.83 -4.24
N THR A 35 -15.79 7.57 -4.36
CA THR A 35 -16.20 6.46 -3.48
C THR A 35 -15.03 5.86 -2.72
N LEU A 36 -15.32 5.17 -1.62
CA LEU A 36 -14.29 4.48 -0.83
C LEU A 36 -13.74 3.26 -1.56
N GLU A 37 -14.56 2.56 -2.35
CA GLU A 37 -14.17 1.43 -3.20
C GLU A 37 -12.94 1.74 -4.06
N MET A 38 -12.80 2.96 -4.57
CA MET A 38 -11.64 3.37 -5.36
C MET A 38 -10.32 3.33 -4.57
N ALA A 39 -10.38 3.56 -3.25
CA ALA A 39 -9.23 3.51 -2.34
C ALA A 39 -9.00 2.12 -1.72
N MET A 40 -10.04 1.26 -1.68
CA MET A 40 -9.98 -0.09 -1.09
C MET A 40 -8.93 -1.00 -1.73
N HIS A 41 -8.65 -0.82 -3.02
CA HIS A 41 -7.59 -1.58 -3.70
C HIS A 41 -6.21 -1.38 -3.03
N TYR A 42 -5.90 -0.15 -2.63
CA TYR A 42 -4.64 0.17 -1.97
C TYR A 42 -4.57 -0.39 -0.55
N ALA A 43 -5.69 -0.41 0.17
CA ALA A 43 -5.76 -0.97 1.52
C ALA A 43 -5.48 -2.47 1.53
N LYS A 44 -6.11 -3.21 0.61
CA LYS A 44 -5.86 -4.65 0.46
C LYS A 44 -4.40 -4.96 0.15
N LEU A 45 -3.76 -4.15 -0.70
CA LEU A 45 -2.34 -4.32 -1.01
C LEU A 45 -1.46 -4.03 0.22
N ALA A 46 -1.71 -2.92 0.93
CA ALA A 46 -0.97 -2.58 2.14
C ALA A 46 -1.10 -3.65 3.23
N GLU A 47 -2.29 -4.21 3.45
CA GLU A 47 -2.53 -5.32 4.38
C GLU A 47 -1.75 -6.58 3.99
N GLN A 48 -1.77 -6.96 2.71
CA GLN A 48 -0.99 -8.09 2.22
C GLN A 48 0.51 -7.90 2.42
N ASP A 49 1.01 -6.68 2.24
CA ASP A 49 2.41 -6.36 2.45
C ASP A 49 2.81 -6.43 3.93
N ILE A 50 1.95 -5.91 4.82
CA ILE A 50 2.14 -6.00 6.28
C ILE A 50 2.14 -7.46 6.72
N ALA A 51 1.19 -8.27 6.22
CA ALA A 51 1.12 -9.69 6.51
C ALA A 51 2.39 -10.43 6.07
N LYS A 52 2.89 -10.16 4.86
CA LYS A 52 4.17 -10.73 4.38
C LYS A 52 5.36 -10.30 5.23
N ALA A 53 5.42 -9.02 5.61
CA ALA A 53 6.51 -8.49 6.43
C ALA A 53 6.56 -9.16 7.82
N GLY A 54 5.40 -9.43 8.43
CA GLY A 54 5.29 -10.13 9.71
C GLY A 54 5.63 -11.63 9.67
N VAL A 55 5.68 -12.23 8.48
CA VAL A 55 5.93 -13.68 8.26
C VAL A 55 7.42 -13.97 7.96
N HIS A 56 8.27 -12.95 7.93
CA HIS A 56 9.71 -13.11 7.73
C HIS A 56 10.47 -12.75 9.00
N SER A 57 10.46 -13.64 10.00
CA SER A 57 11.51 -13.58 11.02
C SER A 57 12.85 -13.83 10.33
N PRO A 58 13.94 -13.11 10.68
CA PRO A 58 15.28 -13.39 10.15
C PRO A 58 15.71 -14.86 10.31
N VAL A 59 15.11 -15.57 11.27
CA VAL A 59 15.37 -16.97 11.59
C VAL A 59 14.60 -17.95 10.67
N ASP A 60 13.47 -17.55 10.08
CA ASP A 60 12.62 -18.44 9.27
C ASP A 60 13.30 -18.89 7.95
N ASN A 61 14.37 -18.19 7.54
CA ASN A 61 15.17 -18.52 6.36
C ASN A 61 16.52 -19.16 6.69
N TRP A 62 16.78 -19.48 7.97
CA TRP A 62 17.98 -20.21 8.36
C TRP A 62 17.79 -21.70 8.08
N LYS A 63 18.43 -22.18 7.00
CA LYS A 63 18.58 -23.61 6.69
C LYS A 63 19.66 -24.24 7.57
N LEU A 64 19.38 -24.38 8.88
CA LEU A 64 20.20 -25.18 9.79
C LEU A 64 19.89 -26.67 9.65
#